data_AF-A0AAD2UF30-F1
#
_entry.id   AF-A0AAD2UF30-F1
#
_cell.length_a   1.000
_cell.length_b   1.000
_cell.length_c   1.000
_cell.angle_alpha   90.00
_cell.angle_beta   90.00
_cell.angle_gamma   90.00
#
_symmetry.space_group_name_H-M   'P 1'
#
loop_
_entity.id
_entity.type
_entity.pdbx_description
1 polymer ?
#
loop_
_entity_poly.entity_id
_entity_poly.type
_entity_poly.pdbx_seq_one_letter_code
_entity_poly.pdbx_strand_id
1 'polypeptide(L)' 'MHFRVTGEWNGEPFNRVIEAENINDCYDHWMIWAQIAHADITNIRIEELKEHQAA' A
#
# COMPACT_ATOMS: atom_id res chain seq x y z
N MET A 1 5.71 2.88 -10.35
CA MET A 1 4.24 3.02 -10.55
C MET A 1 3.64 3.52 -9.25
N HIS A 2 2.54 4.30 -9.30
CA HIS A 2 1.89 4.78 -8.08
C HIS A 2 0.70 3.92 -7.70
N PHE A 3 0.59 3.56 -6.42
CA PHE A 3 -0.53 2.78 -5.89
C PHE A 3 -1.19 3.52 -4.73
N ARG A 4 -2.52 3.59 -4.73
CA ARG A 4 -3.28 3.94 -3.53
C ARG A 4 -3.49 2.69 -2.71
N VAL A 5 -3.08 2.75 -1.45
CA VAL A 5 -3.22 1.66 -0.49
C VAL A 5 -4.08 2.14 0.67
N THR A 6 -5.13 1.38 0.96
CA THR A 6 -6.02 1.59 2.11
C THR A 6 -6.08 0.33 2.95
N GLY A 7 -6.42 0.47 4.22
CA GLY A 7 -6.55 -0.65 5.15
C GLY A 7 -6.63 -0.13 6.58
N GLU A 8 -6.37 -1.00 7.53
CA GLU A 8 -6.26 -0.69 8.95
C GLU A 8 -4.88 -1.09 9.47
N TRP A 9 -4.30 -0.27 10.33
CA TRP A 9 -3.03 -0.49 11.01
C TRP A 9 -3.29 -0.50 12.52
N ASN A 10 -3.17 -1.65 13.17
CA ASN A 10 -3.57 -1.87 14.56
C ASN A 10 -5.02 -1.41 14.84
N GLY A 11 -5.92 -1.62 13.87
CA GLY A 11 -7.32 -1.21 13.93
C GLY A 11 -7.60 0.25 13.50
N GLU A 12 -6.57 1.06 13.26
CA GLU A 12 -6.74 2.45 12.81
C GLU A 12 -6.70 2.55 11.27
N PRO A 13 -7.69 3.18 10.62
CA PRO A 13 -7.74 3.24 9.17
C PRO A 13 -6.61 4.09 8.59
N PHE A 14 -6.05 3.65 7.45
CA PHE A 14 -5.07 4.40 6.69
C PHE A 14 -5.46 4.52 5.20
N ASN A 15 -4.92 5.56 4.56
CA ASN A 15 -4.98 5.79 3.12
C ASN A 15 -3.69 6.50 2.70
N ARG A 16 -2.89 5.85 1.86
CA ARG A 16 -1.58 6.36 1.41
C ARG A 16 -1.38 6.09 -0.08
N VAL A 17 -0.59 6.94 -0.72
CA VAL A 17 -0.06 6.69 -2.06
C VAL A 17 1.40 6.33 -1.91
N ILE A 18 1.82 5.21 -2.50
CA ILE A 18 3.20 4.76 -2.49
C ILE A 18 3.67 4.44 -3.91
N GLU A 19 4.96 4.60 -4.15
CA GLU A 19 5.60 4.15 -5.37
C GLU A 19 6.13 2.73 -5.19
N ALA A 20 5.86 1.86 -6.17
CA ALA A 20 6.33 0.47 -6.21
C ALA A 20 6.52 0.02 -7.66
N GLU A 21 7.26 -1.07 -7.86
CA GLU A 21 7.50 -1.62 -9.21
C GLU A 21 6.25 -2.27 -9.80
N ASN A 22 5.45 -2.94 -8.97
CA ASN A 22 4.20 -3.61 -9.35
C ASN A 22 3.33 -3.87 -8.09
N ILE A 23 2.16 -4.51 -8.26
CA ILE A 23 1.22 -4.76 -7.16
C ILE A 23 1.79 -5.71 -6.09
N ASN A 24 2.63 -6.69 -6.46
CA ASN A 24 3.21 -7.62 -5.49
C ASN A 24 4.30 -6.92 -4.67
N ASP A 25 5.18 -6.16 -5.32
CA ASP A 25 6.18 -5.31 -4.64
C ASP A 25 5.53 -4.31 -3.67
N CYS A 26 4.42 -3.70 -4.10
CA CYS A 26 3.60 -2.83 -3.25
C CYS A 26 3.09 -3.56 -2.00
N TYR A 27 2.56 -4.78 -2.15
CA TYR A 27 2.06 -5.58 -1.02
C TYR A 27 3.20 -6.01 -0.09
N ASP A 28 4.32 -6.47 -0.64
CA ASP A 28 5.47 -6.95 0.13
C ASP A 28 6.07 -5.83 0.99
N HIS A 29 6.16 -4.60 0.47
CA HIS A 29 6.57 -3.43 1.26
C HIS A 29 5.69 -3.23 2.51
N TRP A 30 4.37 -3.33 2.38
CA TRP A 30 3.45 -3.20 3.52
C TRP A 30 3.63 -4.31 4.54
N MET A 31 3.80 -5.56 4.11
CA MET A 31 4.03 -6.68 5.02
C MET A 31 5.37 -6.55 5.76
N ILE A 32 6.42 -6.09 5.08
CA ILE A 32 7.74 -5.85 5.69
C ILE A 32 7.64 -4.74 6.75
N TRP A 33 6.96 -3.62 6.45
CA TRP A 33 6.77 -2.54 7.43
C TRP A 33 5.97 -2.99 8.64
N ALA A 34 4.89 -3.76 8.43
CA ALA A 34 4.11 -4.34 9.53
C ALA A 34 4.97 -5.23 10.43
N GLN A 35 5.81 -6.08 9.83
CA GLN A 35 6.71 -6.97 10.55
C GLN A 35 7.73 -6.19 11.40
N ILE A 36 8.37 -5.16 10.82
CA ILE A 36 9.37 -4.33 11.53
C ILE A 36 8.71 -3.57 12.70
N ALA A 37 7.48 -3.09 12.50
CA ALA A 37 6.77 -2.31 13.50
C ALA A 37 5.99 -3.16 14.53
N HIS A 38 5.99 -4.49 14.40
CA HIS A 38 5.13 -5.40 15.16
C HIS A 38 3.66 -4.97 15.13
N ALA A 39 3.18 -4.61 13.94
CA ALA A 39 1.81 -4.12 13.74
C ALA A 39 0.97 -5.13 12.96
N ASP A 40 -0.33 -5.13 13.24
CA ASP A 40 -1.32 -5.87 12.48
C ASP A 40 -1.87 -5.00 11.36
N ILE A 41 -1.86 -5.52 10.13
CA ILE A 41 -2.55 -4.91 9.00
C ILE A 41 -3.76 -5.75 8.63
N THR A 42 -4.93 -5.12 8.59
CA THR A 42 -6.19 -5.73 8.19
C THR A 42 -6.84 -4.96 7.04
N ASN A 43 -7.72 -5.62 6.30
CA ASN A 43 -8.55 -5.01 5.26
C ASN A 43 -7.77 -4.26 4.16
N ILE A 44 -6.53 -4.70 3.86
CA ILE A 44 -5.69 -4.03 2.87
C ILE A 44 -6.30 -4.09 1.46
N ARG A 45 -6.32 -2.95 0.77
CA ARG A 45 -6.71 -2.82 -0.64
C ARG A 45 -5.67 -1.98 -1.35
N ILE A 46 -5.22 -2.47 -2.51
CA ILE A 46 -4.20 -1.84 -3.33
C ILE A 46 -4.81 -1.55 -4.70
N GLU A 47 -4.76 -0.30 -5.12
CA GLU A 47 -5.26 0.17 -6.40
C GLU A 47 -4.15 0.88 -7.17
N GLU A 48 -3.84 0.42 -8.37
CA GLU A 48 -2.90 1.11 -9.26
C GLU A 48 -3.50 2.44 -9.71
N LEU A 49 -2.77 3.53 -9.45
CA LEU A 49 -3.09 4.83 -9.98
C LEU A 49 -2.46 4.94 -11.36
N LYS A 50 -3.31 4.92 -12.39
CA LYS A 50 -2.86 5.27 -13.74
C LYS A 50 -2.34 6.69 -13.71
N GLU A 51 -1.04 6.86 -13.90
CA GLU A 51 -0.50 8.18 -14.21
C GLU A 51 -1.19 8.66 -15.49
N HIS A 52 -1.71 9.88 -15.47
CA HIS A 52 -2.07 10.54 -16.72
C HIS A 52 -0.79 10.60 -17.53
N GLN A 53 -0.67 9.74 -18.55
CA GLN A 53 0.21 10.03 -19.66
C GLN A 53 -0.32 11.34 -20.25
N ALA A 54 0.29 12.45 -19.85
CA ALA A 54 0.23 13.65 -20.66
C ALA A 54 0.83 13.23 -22.01
N ALA A 55 -0.05 13.16 -23.00
CA ALA A 55 0.24 12.74 -24.37
C ALA A 55 1.34 13.58 -25.02
#